data_AF-A0A453JYN9-F1
#
_entry.id   AF-A0A453JYN9-F1
#
_cell.length_a   1.000
_cell.length_b   1.000
_cell.length_c   1.000
_cell.angle_alpha   90.00
_cell.angle_beta   90.00
_cell.angle_gamma   90.00
#
_symmetry.space_group_name_H-M   'P 1'
#
loop_
_entity.id
_entity.type
_entity.pdbx_description
1 polymer ?
#
loop_
_entity_poly.entity_id
_entity_poly.type
_entity_poly.pdbx_seq_one_letter_code
_entity_poly.pdbx_strand_id
1 'polypeptide(L)'
;LDFGIQNLCSLKHLHVEIVCYSAKVREVEALEDAVKNAAGCLSDELTLEVSRWDEEEIVKDGDHKLAEEEVDADNCVRNTPLRVHEGYSF
;
A
#
# COMPACT_ATOMS: atom_id res chain seq x y z
N LEU A 1 10.13 -4.09 8.37
CA LEU A 1 11.48 -3.56 8.09
C LEU A 1 12.00 -3.01 9.41
N ASP A 2 13.20 -3.37 9.85
CA ASP A 2 13.84 -2.71 10.99
C ASP A 2 14.67 -1.54 10.46
N PHE A 3 14.61 -0.37 11.12
CA PHE A 3 15.25 0.86 10.66
C PHE A 3 16.76 0.89 10.90
N GLY A 4 17.29 -0.03 11.69
CA GLY A 4 18.74 -0.22 11.84
C GLY A 4 19.46 0.90 12.60
N ILE A 5 18.74 1.64 13.45
CA ILE A 5 19.25 2.81 14.19
C ILE A 5 19.72 2.49 15.62
N GLN A 6 19.86 1.22 15.99
CA GLN A 6 20.18 0.77 17.35
C GLN A 6 21.44 1.41 17.98
N ASN A 7 22.40 1.87 17.16
CA ASN A 7 23.63 2.49 17.64
C ASN A 7 23.43 3.94 18.12
N LEU A 8 22.23 4.51 17.97
CA LEU A 8 21.88 5.88 18.38
C LEU A 8 21.37 5.98 19.83
N CYS A 9 21.54 4.94 20.65
CA CYS A 9 20.97 4.83 22.01
C CYS A 9 21.39 5.95 22.99
N SER A 10 22.47 6.67 22.69
CA SER A 10 22.93 7.81 23.51
C SER A 10 22.25 9.14 23.18
N LEU A 11 21.44 9.20 22.11
CA LEU A 11 20.71 10.42 21.74
C LEU A 11 19.56 10.67 22.71
N LYS A 12 19.32 11.95 23.02
CA LYS A 12 18.14 12.41 23.78
C LYS A 12 17.02 12.91 22.89
N HIS A 13 17.36 13.33 21.68
CA HIS A 13 16.42 13.84 20.69
C HIS A 13 16.78 13.25 19.33
N LEU A 14 15.78 12.69 18.66
CA LEU A 14 15.88 12.16 17.30
C LEU A 14 14.78 12.83 16.47
N HIS A 15 15.18 13.54 15.42
CA HIS A 15 14.27 14.12 14.44
C HIS A 15 14.45 13.37 13.13
N VAL A 16 13.34 12.92 12.54
CA VAL A 16 13.31 12.20 11.26
C VAL A 16 12.43 12.95 10.28
N GLU A 17 13.02 13.35 9.15
CA GLU A 17 12.31 13.97 8.04
C GLU A 17 12.07 12.93 6.94
N ILE A 18 10.81 12.74 6.55
CA ILE A 18 10.41 11.79 5.51
C ILE A 18 10.00 12.58 4.26
N VAL A 19 10.79 12.47 3.20
CA VAL A 19 10.43 13.02 1.88
C VAL A 19 9.49 12.05 1.18
N CYS A 20 8.23 12.45 1.00
CA CYS A 20 7.14 11.57 0.58
C CYS A 20 6.83 11.65 -0.93
N TYR A 21 7.64 12.39 -1.70
CA TYR A 21 7.44 12.56 -3.15
C TYR A 21 7.25 11.22 -3.88
N SER A 22 6.11 11.08 -4.57
CA SER A 22 5.72 9.88 -5.32
C SER A 22 5.63 8.58 -4.50
N ALA A 23 5.66 8.65 -3.17
CA ALA A 23 5.47 7.50 -2.30
C ALA A 23 3.99 7.17 -2.15
N LYS A 24 3.65 5.90 -1.92
CA LYS A 24 2.29 5.51 -1.55
C LYS A 24 2.02 5.83 -0.09
N VAL A 25 0.77 6.16 0.23
CA VAL A 25 0.38 6.41 1.63
C VAL A 25 0.73 5.23 2.55
N ARG A 26 0.49 3.98 2.11
CA ARG A 26 0.86 2.78 2.88
C ARG A 26 2.36 2.63 3.08
N GLU A 27 3.19 3.08 2.14
CA GLU A 27 4.65 3.03 2.26
C GLU A 27 5.13 4.03 3.31
N VAL A 28 4.58 5.24 3.30
CA VAL A 28 4.88 6.29 4.29
C VAL A 28 4.44 5.85 5.69
N GLU A 29 3.23 5.33 5.84
CA GLU A 29 2.72 4.84 7.13
C GLU A 29 3.57 3.70 7.69
N ALA A 30 3.90 2.71 6.84
CA ALA A 30 4.76 1.60 7.24
C ALA A 30 6.17 2.07 7.66
N LEU A 31 6.69 3.11 7.01
CA LEU A 31 7.97 3.70 7.35
C LEU A 31 7.92 4.37 8.73
N GLU A 32 6.91 5.20 8.99
CA GLU A 32 6.75 5.86 10.29
C GLU A 32 6.62 4.87 11.44
N ASP A 33 5.85 3.80 11.25
CA ASP A 33 5.70 2.77 12.26
C ASP A 33 7.03 2.06 12.52
N ALA A 34 7.82 1.81 11.48
CA ALA A 34 9.15 1.23 11.63
C ALA A 34 10.12 2.18 12.36
N VAL A 35 10.07 3.50 12.09
CA VAL A 35 10.84 4.51 12.83
C VAL A 35 10.45 4.52 14.31
N LYS A 36 9.15 4.61 14.60
CA LYS A 36 8.62 4.65 15.98
C LYS A 36 9.01 3.41 16.76
N ASN A 37 8.88 2.23 16.15
CA ASN A 37 9.28 0.98 16.79
C ASN A 37 10.78 0.95 17.08
N ALA A 38 11.62 1.32 16.11
CA ALA A 38 13.07 1.34 16.30
C ALA A 38 13.49 2.36 17.38
N ALA A 39 12.91 3.55 17.39
CA ALA A 39 13.17 4.58 18.39
C ALA A 39 12.73 4.15 19.79
N GLY A 40 11.58 3.47 19.92
CA GLY A 40 11.10 2.90 21.18
C GLY A 40 12.04 1.84 21.76
N CYS A 41 12.91 1.24 20.95
CA CYS A 41 13.94 0.31 21.42
C CYS A 41 15.25 0.98 21.85
N LEU A 42 15.43 2.30 21.63
CA LEU A 42 16.67 3.01 21.94
C LEU A 42 16.77 3.43 23.41
N SER A 43 15.75 4.14 23.91
CA SER A 43 15.68 4.67 25.27
C SER A 43 14.29 5.21 25.56
N ASP A 44 13.79 5.00 26.78
CA ASP A 44 12.52 5.58 27.25
C ASP A 44 12.58 7.12 27.39
N GLU A 45 13.77 7.70 27.49
CA GLU A 45 13.99 9.15 27.60
C GLU A 45 14.18 9.83 26.23
N LEU A 46 14.20 9.07 25.14
CA LEU A 46 14.38 9.61 23.79
C LEU A 46 13.12 10.38 23.36
N THR A 47 13.30 11.64 22.99
CA THR A 47 12.25 12.40 22.29
C THR A 47 12.35 12.12 20.80
N LEU A 48 11.32 11.52 20.22
CA LEU A 48 11.19 11.32 18.78
C LEU A 48 10.26 12.38 18.17
N GLU A 49 10.73 13.03 17.11
CA GLU A 49 9.92 13.88 16.24
C GLU A 49 9.99 13.33 14.81
N VAL A 50 8.84 13.22 14.15
CA VAL A 50 8.74 12.77 12.76
C VAL A 50 7.97 13.81 11.97
N SER A 51 8.55 14.28 10.88
CA SER A 51 7.95 15.24 9.96
C SER A 51 7.90 14.64 8.55
N ARG A 52 6.88 15.05 7.78
CA ARG A 52 6.71 14.67 6.39
C ARG A 52 6.93 15.89 5.50
N TRP A 53 7.56 15.66 4.36
CA TRP A 53 7.76 16.63 3.29
C TRP A 53 7.06 16.15 2.02
N ASP A 54 6.57 17.09 1.20
CA ASP A 54 5.84 16.85 -0.05
C ASP A 54 4.60 15.94 0.14
N GLU A 55 3.84 16.16 1.21
CA GLU A 55 2.65 15.35 1.53
C GLU A 55 1.57 15.42 0.44
N GLU A 56 1.50 16.54 -0.28
CA GLU A 56 0.59 16.75 -1.40
C GLU A 56 0.87 15.83 -2.60
N GLU A 57 2.10 15.31 -2.72
CA GLU A 57 2.55 14.43 -3.80
C GLU A 57 2.44 12.94 -3.44
N ILE A 58 1.87 12.61 -2.26
CA ILE A 58 1.64 11.23 -1.84
C ILE A 58 0.59 10.60 -2.75
N VAL A 59 0.96 9.46 -3.34
CA VAL A 59 0.07 8.66 -4.17
C VAL A 59 -0.91 7.93 -3.25
N LYS A 60 -2.20 8.24 -3.40
CA LYS A 60 -3.26 7.46 -2.74
C LYS A 60 -3.22 6.05 -3.30
N ASP A 61 -3.28 5.05 -2.43
CA ASP A 61 -3.52 3.68 -2.86
C ASP A 61 -4.83 3.69 -3.65
N GLY A 62 -4.73 3.45 -4.96
CA GLY A 62 -5.90 3.38 -5.82
C GLY A 62 -6.86 2.34 -5.27
N ASP A 63 -8.10 2.74 -5.00
CA ASP A 63 -9.20 1.80 -4.87
C ASP A 63 -9.23 1.00 -6.17
N HIS A 64 -8.72 -0.22 -6.15
CA HIS A 64 -9.14 -1.24 -7.11
C HIS A 64 -10.61 -1.54 -6.81
N LYS A 65 -11.51 -0.60 -7.10
CA LYS A 65 -12.90 -0.93 -7.33
C LYS A 65 -12.92 -1.60 -8.69
N LEU A 66 -12.98 -2.93 -8.65
CA LEU A 66 -13.27 -3.78 -9.79
C LEU A 66 -14.35 -3.09 -10.61
N ALA A 67 -14.07 -2.81 -11.89
CA ALA A 67 -15.13 -2.41 -12.81
C ALA A 67 -16.09 -3.60 -12.87
N GLU A 68 -17.22 -3.47 -12.18
CA GLU A 68 -18.36 -4.35 -12.30
C GLU A 68 -18.86 -4.13 -13.74
N GLU A 69 -18.45 -4.99 -14.67
CA GLU A 69 -19.04 -5.06 -16.00
C GLU A 69 -20.48 -5.57 -15.80
N GLU A 70 -21.44 -4.63 -15.76
CA GLU A 70 -22.85 -4.97 -15.68
C GLU A 70 -23.24 -5.68 -16.99
N VAL A 71 -23.27 -7.01 -16.93
CA VAL A 71 -23.92 -7.84 -17.96
C VAL A 71 -25.42 -7.57 -17.84
N ASP A 72 -25.92 -6.77 -18.77
CA ASP A 72 -27.34 -6.52 -18.97
C ASP A 72 -28.06 -7.85 -19.21
N ALA A 73 -28.74 -8.33 -18.18
CA ALA A 73 -29.50 -9.56 -18.19
C ALA A 73 -30.95 -9.30 -18.63
N ASP A 74 -31.16 -8.64 -19.77
CA ASP A 74 -32.48 -8.64 -20.42
C ASP A 74 -32.66 -9.88 -21.30
N ASN A 75 -33.02 -10.95 -20.59
CA ASN A 75 -34.12 -11.85 -20.94
C ASN A 75 -34.13 -12.46 -22.36
N CYS A 76 -33.59 -13.68 -22.43
CA CYS A 76 -34.21 -14.85 -23.07
C CYS A 76 -35.53 -14.60 -23.82
N VAL A 77 -35.51 -14.39 -25.13
CA VAL A 77 -36.34 -15.14 -26.11
C VAL A 77 -35.75 -14.88 -27.50
N ARG A 78 -35.14 -15.88 -28.15
CA ARG A 78 -35.27 -16.21 -29.60
C ARG A 78 -34.14 -17.14 -30.08
N ASN A 79 -34.41 -18.44 -30.00
CA ASN A 79 -34.14 -19.49 -31.00
C ASN A 79 -32.85 -19.41 -31.86
N THR A 80 -31.90 -20.33 -31.63
CA THR A 80 -31.75 -21.65 -32.32
C THR A 80 -30.39 -22.29 -31.98
N PRO A 81 -30.25 -23.63 -32.01
CA PRO A 81 -29.05 -24.31 -31.50
C PRO A 81 -27.92 -24.28 -32.53
N LEU A 82 -26.77 -23.74 -32.17
CA LEU A 82 -25.52 -23.99 -32.89
C LEU A 82 -25.03 -25.40 -32.53
N ARG A 83 -25.04 -26.29 -33.51
CA ARG A 83 -24.47 -27.64 -33.45
C ARG A 83 -23.04 -27.59 -32.91
N VAL A 84 -22.79 -28.33 -31.84
CA VAL A 84 -21.44 -28.74 -31.46
C VAL A 84 -20.99 -29.75 -32.52
N HIS A 85 -19.89 -29.47 -33.23
CA HIS A 85 -19.09 -30.55 -33.79
C HIS A 85 -17.94 -30.78 -32.84
N GLU A 86 -18.05 -31.88 -32.11
CA GLU A 86 -16.99 -32.46 -31.30
C GLU A 86 -15.74 -32.72 -32.15
N GLY A 87 -14.60 -32.60 -31.48
CA GLY A 87 -13.30 -32.79 -32.07
C GLY A 87 -13.09 -34.18 -32.68
N TYR A 88 -12.05 -34.25 -33.50
CA TYR A 88 -11.37 -35.51 -33.80
C TYR A 88 -9.87 -35.28 -33.60
N SER A 89 -9.30 -36.07 -32.70
CA SER A 89 -7.89 -36.41 -32.67
C SER A 89 -7.80 -37.90 -32.96
N PHE A 90 -7.25 -38.26 -34.12
CA PHE A 90 -6.31 -39.34 -34.41
C PHE A 90 -5.74 -39.13 -35.81
#